data_AF-A0A950YHG1-F1
#
_entry.id   AF-A0A950YHG1-F1
#
_cell.length_a   1.000
_cell.length_b   1.000
_cell.length_c   1.000
_cell.angle_alpha   90.00
_cell.angle_beta   90.00
_cell.angle_gamma   90.00
#
_symmetry.space_group_name_H-M   'P 1'
#
loop_
_entity.id
_entity.type
_entity.pdbx_description
1 polymer ?
#
loop_
_entity_poly.entity_id
_entity_poly.type
_entity_poly.pdbx_seq_one_letter_code
_entity_poly.pdbx_strand_id
1 'polypeptide(L)'
;MRVVVVGATGNVGTSLLQTLEPQPQVDEIVAVARRAPERTFARTKFEAADIASSDLVPVLRGADAVVHLAWLIQPGRTESITYRVNVAGSERLFRAAVEAKVPAIVYASSVGAYSPGPKDRLVDESWSTDGISTSFYSRHKVLVERQLDRLEREQPSLRVVRMRPGLIFKAEAATEIRRLFAGPFLPRALLRPELIPFVPDVP
;
A
#
# COMPACT_ATOMS: atom_id res chain seq x y z
N MET A 1 14.72 -9.04 13.56
CA MET A 1 14.47 -8.65 12.16
C MET A 1 14.45 -7.14 12.01
N ARG A 2 15.04 -6.62 10.92
CA ARG A 2 14.91 -5.25 10.44
C ARG A 2 13.86 -5.16 9.33
N VAL A 3 12.77 -4.45 9.58
CA VAL A 3 11.64 -4.32 8.64
C VAL A 3 11.53 -2.90 8.12
N VAL A 4 11.51 -2.73 6.79
CA VAL A 4 11.23 -1.42 6.18
C VAL A 4 9.76 -1.36 5.77
N VAL A 5 9.03 -0.35 6.25
CA VAL A 5 7.62 -0.12 5.92
C VAL A 5 7.52 1.11 5.04
N VAL A 6 7.14 0.95 3.78
CA VAL A 6 6.97 2.05 2.82
C VAL A 6 5.50 2.46 2.76
N GLY A 7 5.23 3.77 2.93
CA GLY A 7 3.86 4.26 3.16
C GLY A 7 3.46 4.18 4.63
N ALA A 8 4.44 4.27 5.54
CA ALA A 8 4.28 4.03 6.97
C ALA A 8 3.32 5.00 7.68
N THR A 9 3.11 6.20 7.15
CA THR A 9 2.17 7.19 7.70
C THR A 9 0.74 7.08 7.15
N GLY A 10 0.50 6.14 6.22
CA GLY A 10 -0.83 5.89 5.66
C GLY A 10 -1.72 5.04 6.57
N ASN A 11 -2.96 4.82 6.13
CA ASN A 11 -3.97 4.05 6.88
C ASN A 11 -3.42 2.71 7.41
N VAL A 12 -3.02 1.81 6.50
CA VAL A 12 -2.49 0.49 6.85
C VAL A 12 -1.12 0.59 7.53
N GLY A 13 -0.27 1.51 7.05
CA GLY A 13 1.09 1.70 7.57
C GLY A 13 1.11 2.00 9.07
N THR A 14 0.27 2.94 9.52
CA THR A 14 0.22 3.29 10.95
C THR A 14 -0.23 2.13 11.84
N SER A 15 -1.19 1.33 11.39
CA SER A 15 -1.61 0.13 12.12
C SER A 15 -0.52 -0.94 12.11
N LEU A 16 0.19 -1.11 11.00
CA LEU A 16 1.30 -2.07 10.91
C LEU A 16 2.44 -1.69 11.87
N LEU A 17 2.80 -0.41 11.94
CA LEU A 17 3.80 0.06 12.92
C LEU A 17 3.38 -0.29 14.35
N GLN A 18 2.13 -0.03 14.72
CA GLN A 18 1.60 -0.37 16.05
C GLN A 18 1.64 -1.86 16.36
N THR A 19 1.40 -2.71 15.35
CA THR A 19 1.43 -4.17 15.50
C THR A 19 2.85 -4.73 15.58
N LEU A 20 3.80 -4.16 14.81
CA LEU A 20 5.19 -4.62 14.76
C LEU A 20 6.03 -4.14 15.95
N GLU A 21 5.78 -2.93 16.44
CA GLU A 21 6.55 -2.31 17.53
C GLU A 21 6.72 -3.19 18.78
N PRO A 22 5.66 -3.86 19.32
CA PRO A 22 5.82 -4.72 20.49
C PRO A 22 6.40 -6.10 20.18
N GLN A 23 6.58 -6.49 18.90
CA GLN A 23 6.98 -7.85 18.55
C GLN A 23 8.45 -8.09 18.92
N PRO A 24 8.76 -9.10 19.77
CA PRO A 24 10.13 -9.38 20.18
C PRO A 24 11.06 -9.79 19.03
N GLN A 25 10.52 -10.30 17.92
CA GLN A 25 11.30 -10.71 16.74
C GLN A 25 11.68 -9.53 15.84
N VAL A 26 11.14 -8.32 16.08
CA VAL A 26 11.40 -7.11 15.30
C VAL A 26 12.33 -6.21 16.10
N ASP A 27 13.58 -6.13 15.65
CA ASP A 27 14.63 -5.37 16.33
C ASP A 27 14.58 -3.89 15.94
N GLU A 28 14.27 -3.62 14.67
CA GLU A 28 14.23 -2.28 14.09
C GLU A 28 13.13 -2.19 13.03
N ILE A 29 12.39 -1.08 13.05
CA ILE A 29 11.45 -0.70 12.00
C ILE A 29 11.94 0.58 11.34
N VAL A 30 12.09 0.57 10.02
CA VAL A 30 12.36 1.77 9.23
C VAL A 30 11.07 2.19 8.54
N ALA A 31 10.45 3.24 9.07
CA ALA A 31 9.20 3.80 8.57
C ALA A 31 9.48 4.85 7.49
N VAL A 32 9.22 4.49 6.23
CA VAL A 32 9.45 5.36 5.07
C VAL A 32 8.16 6.10 4.73
N ALA A 33 8.25 7.43 4.72
CA ALA A 33 7.20 8.33 4.30
C ALA A 33 7.79 9.62 3.69
N ARG A 34 7.00 10.35 2.90
CA ARG A 34 7.45 11.63 2.32
C ARG A 34 7.67 12.73 3.36
N ARG A 35 6.99 12.62 4.50
CA ARG A 35 7.07 13.56 5.64
C ARG A 35 7.11 12.74 6.92
N ALA A 36 8.10 13.00 7.76
CA ALA A 36 8.16 12.39 9.08
C ALA A 36 7.00 12.91 9.95
N PRO A 37 6.26 12.05 10.64
CA PRO A 37 5.26 12.47 11.61
C PRO A 37 5.95 12.90 12.92
N GLU A 38 5.21 13.63 13.76
CA GLU A 38 5.68 13.98 15.11
C GLU A 38 5.66 12.79 16.07
N ARG A 39 4.91 11.74 15.73
CA ARG A 39 4.79 10.54 16.57
C ARG A 39 6.09 9.75 16.57
N THR A 40 6.56 9.44 17.77
CA THR A 40 7.72 8.58 18.00
C THR A 40 7.28 7.18 18.42
N PHE A 41 8.05 6.18 18.01
CA PHE A 41 8.01 4.84 18.59
C PHE A 41 9.45 4.47 18.98
N ALA A 42 9.63 3.54 19.92
CA ALA A 42 10.94 3.24 20.49
C ALA A 42 11.87 2.51 19.49
N ARG A 43 11.33 1.58 18.71
CA ARG A 43 12.05 0.77 17.71
C ARG A 43 11.83 1.24 16.28
N THR A 44 11.08 2.33 16.08
CA THR A 44 10.80 2.87 14.74
C THR A 44 11.62 4.11 14.44
N LYS A 45 12.43 4.04 13.39
CA LYS A 45 13.11 5.18 12.78
C LYS A 45 12.33 5.67 11.57
N PHE A 46 12.01 6.96 11.51
CA PHE A 46 11.40 7.56 10.33
C PHE A 46 12.45 8.01 9.33
N GLU A 47 12.26 7.63 8.06
CA GLU A 47 13.10 8.03 6.93
C GLU A 47 12.25 8.80 5.91
N ALA A 48 12.66 10.03 5.61
CA ALA A 48 11.99 10.88 4.65
C ALA A 48 12.41 10.52 3.22
N ALA A 49 11.56 9.81 2.48
CA ALA A 49 11.81 9.47 1.09
C ALA A 49 10.53 9.43 0.26
N ASP A 50 10.68 9.77 -1.03
CA ASP A 50 9.63 9.63 -2.04
C ASP A 50 10.02 8.50 -3.01
N ILE A 51 9.20 7.45 -3.08
CA ILE A 51 9.46 6.30 -3.96
C ILE A 51 9.56 6.70 -5.45
N ALA A 52 8.96 7.82 -5.83
CA ALA A 52 9.00 8.32 -7.20
C ALA A 52 10.33 8.99 -7.58
N SER A 53 11.17 9.38 -6.62
CA SER A 53 12.37 10.20 -6.91
C SER A 53 13.59 9.96 -6.04
N SER A 54 13.44 9.58 -4.78
CA SER A 54 14.55 9.33 -3.86
C SER A 54 15.36 8.09 -4.27
N ASP A 55 16.64 8.07 -3.87
CA ASP A 55 17.43 6.83 -3.84
C ASP A 55 16.99 5.98 -2.64
N LEU A 56 16.51 4.78 -2.93
CA LEU A 56 15.93 3.88 -1.94
C LEU A 56 16.94 2.83 -1.47
N VAL A 57 18.00 2.55 -2.23
CA VAL A 57 18.96 1.47 -1.91
C VAL A 57 19.58 1.64 -0.52
N PRO A 58 20.01 2.86 -0.10
CA PRO A 58 20.55 3.06 1.24
C PRO A 58 19.54 2.76 2.35
N VAL A 59 18.27 3.09 2.14
CA VAL A 59 17.18 2.87 3.11
C VAL A 59 16.91 1.38 3.29
N LEU A 60 16.94 0.63 2.18
CA LEU A 60 16.62 -0.80 2.13
C LEU A 60 17.78 -1.71 2.55
N ARG A 61 19.02 -1.22 2.56
CA ARG A 61 20.20 -2.04 2.88
C ARG A 61 20.10 -2.68 4.26
N GLY A 62 20.33 -4.00 4.32
CA GLY A 62 20.25 -4.78 5.55
C GLY A 62 18.82 -5.03 6.06
N ALA A 63 17.79 -4.70 5.28
CA ALA A 63 16.41 -5.10 5.62
C ALA A 63 16.20 -6.60 5.41
N ASP A 64 15.54 -7.24 6.36
CA ASP A 64 15.07 -8.62 6.24
C ASP A 64 13.75 -8.69 5.44
N ALA A 65 12.96 -7.61 5.47
CA ALA A 65 11.75 -7.51 4.69
C ALA A 65 11.41 -6.05 4.35
N VAL A 66 10.83 -5.85 3.17
CA VAL A 66 10.23 -4.58 2.76
C VAL A 66 8.73 -4.75 2.59
N VAL A 67 7.94 -3.98 3.32
CA VAL A 67 6.49 -3.94 3.19
C VAL A 67 6.09 -2.69 2.42
N HIS A 68 5.63 -2.86 1.19
CA HIS A 68 5.22 -1.79 0.29
C HIS A 68 3.71 -1.53 0.38
N LEU A 69 3.36 -0.46 1.11
CA LEU A 69 1.99 0.02 1.31
C LEU A 69 1.75 1.38 0.66
N ALA A 70 2.76 1.98 0.03
CA ALA A 70 2.64 3.31 -0.56
C ALA A 70 1.76 3.25 -1.81
N TRP A 71 0.65 3.98 -1.76
CA TRP A 71 -0.29 4.10 -2.87
C TRP A 71 -0.96 5.47 -2.84
N LEU A 72 -0.92 6.16 -3.97
CA LEU A 72 -1.54 7.46 -4.15
C LEU A 72 -2.91 7.30 -4.81
N ILE A 73 -3.96 7.69 -4.08
CA ILE A 73 -5.35 7.68 -4.57
C ILE A 73 -5.71 9.02 -5.23
N GLN A 74 -5.12 10.13 -4.78
CA GLN A 74 -5.42 11.48 -5.23
C GLN A 74 -4.14 12.27 -5.56
N PRO A 75 -4.15 13.15 -6.57
CA PRO A 75 -5.32 13.59 -7.34
C PRO A 75 -5.71 12.58 -8.43
N GLY A 76 -6.96 12.11 -8.39
CA GLY A 76 -7.48 11.15 -9.37
C GLY A 76 -7.69 11.73 -10.77
N ARG A 77 -7.60 13.06 -10.92
CA ARG A 77 -7.79 13.76 -12.20
C ARG A 77 -6.55 13.77 -13.10
N THR A 78 -5.39 13.35 -12.59
CA THR A 78 -4.15 13.32 -13.38
C THR A 78 -3.50 11.94 -13.26
N GLU A 79 -3.92 11.03 -14.14
CA GLU A 79 -3.43 9.64 -14.18
C GLU A 79 -1.90 9.57 -14.25
N SER A 80 -1.23 10.52 -14.91
CA SER A 80 0.24 10.55 -14.96
C SER A 80 0.90 10.75 -13.59
N ILE A 81 0.27 11.48 -12.67
CA ILE A 81 0.80 11.68 -11.31
C ILE A 81 0.65 10.37 -10.52
N THR A 82 -0.52 9.75 -10.55
CA THR A 82 -0.75 8.49 -9.84
C THR A 82 0.04 7.36 -10.47
N TYR A 83 0.26 7.34 -11.79
CA TYR A 83 1.11 6.38 -12.49
C TYR A 83 2.57 6.49 -12.02
N ARG A 84 3.11 7.71 -12.00
CA ARG A 84 4.50 7.97 -11.56
C ARG A 84 4.75 7.46 -10.14
N VAL A 85 3.80 7.61 -9.22
CA VAL A 85 3.95 7.12 -7.85
C VAL A 85 3.64 5.63 -7.74
N ASN A 86 2.49 5.19 -8.25
CA ASN A 86 1.97 3.85 -7.98
C ASN A 86 2.61 2.78 -8.84
N VAL A 87 2.91 3.08 -10.10
CA VAL A 87 3.44 2.08 -11.05
C VAL A 87 4.96 2.24 -11.15
N ALA A 88 5.44 3.42 -11.56
CA ALA A 88 6.88 3.65 -11.72
C ALA A 88 7.60 3.70 -10.36
N GLY A 89 6.99 4.27 -9.32
CA GLY A 89 7.54 4.26 -7.97
C GLY A 89 7.62 2.86 -7.36
N SER A 90 6.65 1.98 -7.63
CA SER A 90 6.72 0.57 -7.22
C SER A 90 7.86 -0.15 -7.92
N GLU A 91 8.01 0.02 -9.23
CA GLU A 91 9.13 -0.55 -9.99
C GLU A 91 10.49 -0.11 -9.45
N ARG A 92 10.64 1.19 -9.15
CA ARG A 92 11.85 1.74 -8.51
C ARG A 92 12.13 1.09 -7.16
N LEU A 93 11.10 0.92 -6.33
CA LEU A 93 11.23 0.25 -5.02
C LEU A 93 11.65 -1.21 -5.17
N PHE A 94 11.05 -1.95 -6.10
CA PHE A 94 11.40 -3.35 -6.34
C PHE A 94 12.83 -3.49 -6.84
N ARG A 95 13.26 -2.65 -7.80
CA ARG A 95 14.65 -2.61 -8.24
C ARG A 95 15.61 -2.30 -7.10
N ALA A 96 15.29 -1.31 -6.28
CA ALA A 96 16.11 -0.98 -5.12
C ALA A 96 16.18 -2.11 -4.10
N ALA A 97 15.09 -2.86 -3.91
CA ALA A 97 15.07 -4.01 -3.01
C ALA A 97 15.96 -5.15 -3.52
N VAL A 98 15.97 -5.41 -4.83
CA VAL A 98 16.90 -6.35 -5.47
C VAL A 98 18.35 -5.90 -5.29
N GLU A 99 18.65 -4.63 -5.60
CA GLU A 99 20.00 -4.07 -5.48
C GLU A 99 20.51 -4.09 -4.02
N ALA A 100 19.63 -3.80 -3.07
CA ALA A 100 19.91 -3.88 -1.63
C ALA A 100 19.94 -5.33 -1.10
N LYS A 101 19.67 -6.33 -1.94
CA LYS A 101 19.60 -7.76 -1.60
C LYS A 101 18.63 -8.07 -0.45
N VAL A 102 17.50 -7.35 -0.41
CA VAL A 102 16.41 -7.67 0.52
C VAL A 102 15.89 -9.06 0.19
N PRO A 103 15.70 -9.97 1.16
CA PRO A 103 15.29 -11.33 0.88
C PRO A 103 13.76 -11.49 0.72
N ALA A 104 12.95 -10.53 1.20
CA ALA A 104 11.50 -10.57 1.09
C ALA A 104 10.84 -9.21 0.79
N ILE A 105 9.89 -9.19 -0.15
CA ILE A 105 9.00 -8.05 -0.42
C ILE A 105 7.57 -8.48 -0.14
N VAL A 106 6.85 -7.68 0.64
CA VAL A 106 5.41 -7.82 0.87
C VAL A 106 4.72 -6.63 0.21
N TYR A 107 3.90 -6.88 -0.80
CA TYR A 107 3.17 -5.84 -1.53
C TYR A 107 1.68 -5.88 -1.22
N ALA A 108 1.13 -4.73 -0.81
CA ALA A 108 -0.32 -4.54 -0.77
C ALA A 108 -0.86 -4.26 -2.17
N SER A 109 -1.23 -5.32 -2.89
CA SER A 109 -2.02 -5.28 -4.12
C SER A 109 -3.47 -4.90 -3.81
N SER A 110 -4.47 -5.47 -4.49
CA SER A 110 -5.89 -5.24 -4.24
C SER A 110 -6.75 -6.29 -4.92
N VAL A 111 -7.95 -6.55 -4.37
CA VAL A 111 -9.02 -7.23 -5.11
C VAL A 111 -9.32 -6.58 -6.47
N GLY A 112 -9.04 -5.27 -6.61
CA GLY A 112 -9.17 -4.57 -7.88
C GLY A 112 -8.19 -5.00 -8.97
N ALA A 113 -7.23 -5.89 -8.69
CA ALA A 113 -6.37 -6.49 -9.69
C ALA A 113 -7.05 -7.68 -10.41
N TYR A 114 -8.03 -8.34 -9.79
CA TYR A 114 -8.69 -9.49 -10.39
C TYR A 114 -9.47 -9.12 -11.65
N SER A 115 -9.42 -10.00 -12.65
CA SER A 115 -10.34 -9.96 -13.80
C SER A 115 -11.78 -10.19 -13.35
N PRO A 116 -12.80 -9.81 -14.14
CA PRO A 116 -14.19 -10.08 -13.83
C PRO A 116 -14.42 -11.55 -13.44
N GLY A 117 -14.94 -11.75 -12.24
CA GLY A 117 -15.25 -13.06 -11.70
C GLY A 117 -16.70 -13.50 -11.97
N PRO A 118 -16.99 -14.80 -11.80
CA PRO A 118 -18.34 -15.34 -11.80
C PRO A 118 -19.22 -14.66 -10.73
N LYS A 119 -20.54 -14.65 -10.94
CA LYS A 119 -21.51 -14.03 -10.00
C LYS A 119 -22.09 -15.01 -8.98
N ASP A 120 -21.87 -16.30 -9.20
CA ASP A 120 -22.47 -17.42 -8.49
C ASP A 120 -21.48 -18.18 -7.59
N ARG A 121 -20.20 -17.82 -7.62
CA ARG A 121 -19.16 -18.46 -6.78
C ARG A 121 -18.02 -17.52 -6.42
N LEU A 122 -17.29 -17.89 -5.37
CA LEU A 122 -16.03 -17.25 -4.99
C LEU A 122 -14.88 -17.74 -5.87
N VAL A 123 -13.80 -16.96 -5.92
CA VAL A 123 -12.54 -17.29 -6.60
C VAL A 123 -11.38 -17.14 -5.63
N ASP A 124 -10.31 -17.89 -5.85
CA ASP A 124 -9.08 -17.82 -5.06
C ASP A 124 -7.99 -16.98 -5.77
N GLU A 125 -6.79 -16.95 -5.19
CA GLU A 125 -5.65 -16.19 -5.69
C GLU A 125 -5.11 -16.68 -7.04
N SER A 126 -5.52 -17.86 -7.51
CA SER A 126 -5.18 -18.37 -8.86
C SER A 126 -6.00 -17.70 -9.96
N TRP A 127 -7.06 -16.95 -9.61
CA TRP A 127 -7.86 -16.23 -10.57
C TRP A 127 -7.04 -15.18 -11.32
N SER A 128 -7.34 -15.01 -12.61
CA SER A 128 -6.62 -14.07 -13.48
C SER A 128 -6.66 -12.64 -12.93
N THR A 129 -5.55 -11.92 -13.12
CA THR A 129 -5.36 -10.55 -12.64
C THR A 129 -5.22 -9.55 -13.78
N ASP A 130 -6.13 -9.59 -14.76
CA ASP A 130 -6.16 -8.64 -15.90
C ASP A 130 -7.01 -7.40 -15.61
N GLY A 131 -7.66 -7.37 -14.44
CA GLY A 131 -8.38 -6.22 -13.93
C GLY A 131 -9.62 -5.83 -14.73
N ILE A 132 -10.03 -4.59 -14.54
CA ILE A 132 -11.17 -3.94 -15.19
C ILE A 132 -10.62 -2.77 -16.02
N SER A 133 -10.69 -2.90 -17.35
CA SER A 133 -10.07 -1.96 -18.29
C SER A 133 -10.54 -0.51 -18.16
N THR A 134 -11.78 -0.29 -17.72
CA THR A 134 -12.37 1.05 -17.51
C THR A 134 -11.92 1.72 -16.21
N SER A 135 -11.22 1.02 -15.32
CA SER A 135 -10.75 1.53 -14.03
C SER A 135 -9.24 1.78 -14.06
N PHE A 136 -8.81 3.05 -13.99
CA PHE A 136 -7.39 3.39 -13.91
C PHE A 136 -6.72 2.76 -12.68
N TYR A 137 -7.43 2.66 -11.55
CA TYR A 137 -6.94 2.01 -10.33
C TYR A 137 -6.63 0.54 -10.60
N SER A 138 -7.57 -0.15 -11.25
CA SER A 138 -7.43 -1.56 -11.60
C SER A 138 -6.26 -1.75 -12.57
N ARG A 139 -6.20 -0.96 -13.65
CA ARG A 139 -5.08 -0.95 -14.60
C ARG A 139 -3.72 -0.77 -13.91
N HIS A 140 -3.60 0.17 -12.96
CA HIS A 140 -2.35 0.37 -12.23
C HIS A 140 -1.99 -0.84 -11.36
N LYS A 141 -2.95 -1.46 -10.66
CA LYS A 141 -2.71 -2.66 -9.86
C LYS A 141 -2.27 -3.83 -10.72
N VAL A 142 -2.90 -4.03 -11.88
CA VAL A 142 -2.50 -5.03 -12.88
C VAL A 142 -1.06 -4.81 -13.34
N LEU A 143 -0.68 -3.56 -13.66
CA LEU A 143 0.69 -3.26 -14.07
C LEU A 143 1.72 -3.63 -13.01
N VAL A 144 1.42 -3.37 -11.73
CA VAL A 144 2.31 -3.74 -10.62
C VAL A 144 2.33 -5.26 -10.39
N GLU A 145 1.21 -5.97 -10.53
CA GLU A 145 1.21 -7.45 -10.51
C GLU A 145 2.09 -8.02 -11.63
N ARG A 146 2.05 -7.46 -12.85
CA ARG A 146 2.92 -7.87 -13.96
C ARG A 146 4.41 -7.56 -13.71
N GLN A 147 4.71 -6.47 -12.99
CA GLN A 147 6.07 -6.20 -12.52
C GLN A 147 6.54 -7.28 -11.53
N LEU A 148 5.68 -7.70 -10.60
CA LEU A 148 5.98 -8.77 -9.65
C LEU A 148 6.12 -10.13 -10.34
N ASP A 149 5.29 -10.44 -11.33
CA ASP A 149 5.43 -11.65 -12.16
C ASP A 149 6.79 -11.72 -12.87
N ARG A 150 7.30 -10.56 -13.31
CA ARG A 150 8.64 -10.46 -13.89
C ARG A 150 9.71 -10.63 -12.81
N LEU A 151 9.56 -9.93 -11.69
CA LEU A 151 10.51 -9.94 -10.58
C LEU A 151 10.72 -11.35 -10.02
N GLU A 152 9.65 -12.11 -9.79
CA GLU A 152 9.74 -13.49 -9.29
C GLU A 152 10.48 -14.42 -10.26
N ARG A 153 10.29 -14.23 -11.58
CA ARG A 153 11.01 -15.01 -12.60
C ARG A 153 12.48 -14.63 -12.70
N GLU A 154 12.80 -13.34 -12.58
CA GLU A 154 14.16 -12.82 -12.70
C GLU A 154 14.97 -12.97 -11.42
N GLN A 155 14.32 -13.03 -10.26
CA GLN A 155 14.95 -13.09 -8.93
C GLN A 155 14.39 -14.24 -8.08
N PRO A 156 14.67 -15.51 -8.40
CA PRO A 156 14.04 -16.66 -7.73
C PRO A 156 14.34 -16.77 -6.22
N SER A 157 15.44 -16.16 -5.75
CA SER A 157 15.80 -16.13 -4.32
C SER A 157 15.05 -15.05 -3.53
N LEU A 158 14.41 -14.10 -4.21
CA LEU A 158 13.62 -13.04 -3.59
C LEU A 158 12.21 -13.54 -3.33
N ARG A 159 11.83 -13.64 -2.06
CA ARG A 159 10.45 -13.99 -1.70
C ARG A 159 9.53 -12.80 -1.97
N VAL A 160 8.59 -12.96 -2.89
CA VAL A 160 7.54 -11.99 -3.14
C VAL A 160 6.23 -12.47 -2.52
N VAL A 161 5.60 -11.62 -1.70
CA VAL A 161 4.31 -11.88 -1.06
C VAL A 161 3.33 -10.83 -1.53
N ARG A 162 2.21 -11.27 -2.11
CA ARG A 162 1.17 -10.38 -2.65
C ARG A 162 -0.07 -10.49 -1.78
N MET A 163 -0.47 -9.38 -1.17
CA MET A 163 -1.74 -9.29 -0.45
C MET A 163 -2.75 -8.60 -1.35
N ARG A 164 -3.92 -9.20 -1.59
CA ARG A 164 -5.00 -8.59 -2.39
C ARG A 164 -6.18 -8.19 -1.50
N PRO A 165 -6.01 -7.20 -0.60
CA PRO A 165 -7.08 -6.82 0.31
C PRO A 165 -8.24 -6.16 -0.44
N GLY A 166 -9.41 -6.23 0.19
CA GLY A 166 -10.54 -5.35 -0.10
C GLY A 166 -10.31 -3.93 0.39
N LEU A 167 -11.38 -3.19 0.65
CA LEU A 167 -11.29 -1.88 1.28
C LEU A 167 -10.96 -2.05 2.77
N ILE A 168 -9.88 -1.42 3.21
CA ILE A 168 -9.48 -1.39 4.62
C ILE A 168 -9.92 -0.04 5.20
N PHE A 169 -10.80 -0.10 6.20
CA PHE A 169 -11.33 1.09 6.88
C PHE A 169 -10.70 1.25 8.27
N LYS A 170 -10.45 2.49 8.64
CA LYS A 170 -9.93 2.90 9.95
C LYS A 170 -10.51 4.27 10.29
N ALA A 171 -10.92 4.47 11.54
CA ALA A 171 -11.56 5.71 11.99
C ALA A 171 -10.69 6.94 11.67
N GLU A 172 -9.39 6.86 11.93
CA GLU A 172 -8.44 7.94 11.69
C GLU A 172 -8.19 8.20 10.18
N ALA A 173 -8.43 7.21 9.32
CA ALA A 173 -8.32 7.34 7.86
C ALA A 173 -9.61 7.81 7.18
N ALA A 174 -10.69 8.03 7.94
CA ALA A 174 -12.01 8.37 7.42
C ALA A 174 -12.01 9.63 6.53
N THR A 175 -11.10 10.58 6.77
CA THR A 175 -11.02 11.81 5.95
C THR A 175 -10.48 11.54 4.53
N GLU A 176 -9.52 10.62 4.38
CA GLU A 176 -8.99 10.24 3.06
C GLU A 176 -10.00 9.39 2.28
N ILE A 177 -10.68 8.48 2.98
CA ILE A 177 -11.75 7.63 2.44
C ILE A 177 -12.96 8.49 2.02
N ARG A 178 -13.34 9.49 2.82
CA ARG A 178 -14.38 10.46 2.45
C ARG A 178 -14.06 11.17 1.13
N ARG A 179 -12.80 11.58 0.92
CA ARG A 179 -12.41 12.24 -0.34
C ARG A 179 -12.51 11.31 -1.54
N LEU A 180 -12.33 10.00 -1.34
CA LEU A 180 -12.49 8.97 -2.37
C LEU A 180 -13.97 8.81 -2.79
N PHE A 181 -14.91 8.78 -1.84
CA PHE A 181 -16.32 8.50 -2.12
C PHE A 181 -17.19 9.75 -2.33
N ALA A 182 -16.92 10.85 -1.61
CA ALA A 182 -17.79 12.03 -1.57
C ALA A 182 -17.19 13.29 -2.25
N GLY A 183 -15.97 13.19 -2.76
CA GLY A 183 -15.26 14.31 -3.40
C GLY A 183 -14.81 15.42 -2.42
N PRO A 184 -14.02 16.40 -2.90
CA PRO A 184 -13.46 17.45 -2.04
C PRO A 184 -14.46 18.55 -1.65
N PHE A 185 -15.63 18.59 -2.28
CA PHE A 185 -16.60 19.69 -2.16
C PHE A 185 -17.76 19.41 -1.19
N LEU A 186 -17.87 18.21 -0.61
CA LEU A 186 -18.94 17.94 0.34
C LEU A 186 -18.66 18.71 1.65
N PRO A 187 -19.50 19.65 2.09
CA PRO A 187 -19.31 20.41 3.32
C PRO A 187 -19.38 19.50 4.56
N ARG A 188 -18.51 19.70 5.56
CA ARG A 188 -18.57 18.97 6.85
C ARG A 188 -19.93 19.15 7.55
N ALA A 189 -20.59 20.29 7.36
CA ALA A 189 -21.85 20.64 8.03
C ALA A 189 -23.08 19.81 7.58
N LEU A 190 -23.04 19.20 6.38
CA LEU A 190 -24.13 18.40 5.85
C LEU A 190 -24.08 16.93 6.29
N LEU A 191 -23.00 16.51 6.95
CA LEU A 191 -22.83 15.16 7.49
C LEU A 191 -22.93 15.23 9.02
N ARG A 192 -24.12 15.54 9.54
CA ARG A 192 -24.40 15.36 10.97
C ARG A 192 -24.50 13.85 11.22
N PRO A 193 -23.79 13.27 12.19
CA PRO A 193 -23.93 11.86 12.56
C PRO A 193 -25.40 11.48 12.83
N GLU A 194 -26.17 12.44 13.36
CA GLU A 194 -27.61 12.38 13.64
C GLU A 194 -28.49 12.18 12.39
N LEU A 195 -27.98 12.53 11.20
CA LEU A 195 -28.71 12.46 9.93
C LEU A 195 -28.22 11.32 9.03
N ILE A 196 -27.21 10.56 9.46
CA ILE A 196 -26.72 9.39 8.73
C ILE A 196 -27.56 8.20 9.23
N PRO A 197 -28.48 7.65 8.42
CA PRO A 197 -29.35 6.58 8.87
C PRO A 197 -28.50 5.36 9.24
N PHE A 198 -28.54 5.02 10.53
CA PHE A 198 -28.22 3.72 11.13
C PHE A 198 -27.12 2.93 10.41
N VAL A 199 -25.87 3.03 10.90
CA VAL A 199 -24.91 1.94 10.67
C VAL A 199 -25.42 0.78 11.52
N PRO A 200 -25.90 -0.33 10.93
CA PRO A 200 -26.32 -1.47 11.73
C PRO A 200 -25.12 -1.94 12.57
N ASP A 201 -25.33 -1.98 13.88
CA ASP A 201 -24.43 -2.64 14.81
C ASP A 201 -24.50 -4.13 14.47
N VAL A 202 -23.56 -4.61 13.67
CA VAL A 202 -23.42 -6.02 13.36
C VAL A 202 -22.55 -6.61 14.46
N PRO A 203 -23.11 -7.48 15.33
CA PRO A 203 -22.39 -8.04 16.47
C PRO A 203 -21.22 -8.96 16.06
#